data_AF-A0A1R7T629-F1
#
_entry.id   AF-A0A1R7T629-F1
#
_cell.length_a   1.000
_cell.length_b   1.000
_cell.length_c   1.000
_cell.angle_alpha   90.00
_cell.angle_beta   90.00
_cell.angle_gamma   90.00
#
_symmetry.space_group_name_H-M   'P 1'
#
loop_
_entity.id
_entity.type
_entity.pdbx_description
1 polymer ?
#
loop_
_entity_poly.entity_id
_entity_poly.type
_entity_poly.pdbx_seq_one_letter_code
_entity_poly.pdbx_strand_id
1 'polypeptide(L)'
;MKTQFKHILRILLAVIVLAAVIFAAIRLVHRKKASLAAAGQYKISPLAVHTSTSHTGTWEQIMDYLAIVEPIQTATVSARLVTTTEAVFVEEDDTVKAGQLLAKLDDREIKEAIASMQAQIDQVRAEQDANPNFSLRGVKQGLW
;
A
#
# COMPACT_ATOMS: atom_id res chain seq x y z
N MET A 1 114.19 -27.72 -20.42
CA MET A 1 112.73 -27.93 -20.63
C MET A 1 111.94 -27.71 -19.31
N LYS A 2 112.06 -26.53 -18.65
CA LYS A 2 111.63 -26.29 -17.25
C LYS A 2 110.52 -25.23 -17.06
N THR A 3 109.98 -24.65 -18.14
CA THR A 3 109.02 -23.52 -18.08
C THR A 3 107.55 -23.92 -18.18
N GLN A 4 107.23 -25.03 -18.84
CA GLN A 4 105.84 -25.48 -19.07
C GLN A 4 105.15 -26.02 -17.81
N PHE A 5 105.86 -26.75 -16.94
CA PHE A 5 105.30 -27.32 -15.71
C PHE A 5 104.85 -26.26 -14.70
N LYS A 6 105.61 -25.16 -14.59
CA LYS A 6 105.30 -24.05 -13.68
C LYS A 6 104.04 -23.27 -14.10
N HIS A 7 103.71 -23.26 -15.40
CA HIS A 7 102.51 -22.62 -15.94
C HIS A 7 101.28 -23.52 -15.72
N ILE A 8 101.39 -24.81 -15.97
CA ILE A 8 100.32 -25.79 -15.70
C ILE A 8 99.97 -25.79 -14.20
N LEU A 9 100.96 -25.79 -13.31
CA LEU A 9 100.73 -25.74 -11.86
C LEU A 9 100.03 -24.45 -11.41
N ARG A 10 100.36 -23.29 -12.01
CA ARG A 10 99.69 -22.01 -11.74
C ARG A 10 98.24 -21.99 -12.22
N ILE A 11 97.96 -22.56 -13.40
CA ILE A 11 96.60 -22.67 -13.94
C ILE A 11 95.75 -23.60 -13.06
N LEU A 12 96.31 -24.73 -12.64
CA LEU A 12 95.63 -25.69 -11.77
C LEU A 12 95.32 -25.07 -10.40
N LEU A 13 96.26 -24.30 -9.84
CA LEU A 13 96.02 -23.53 -8.61
C LEU A 13 94.92 -22.48 -8.78
N ALA A 14 94.91 -21.76 -9.92
CA ALA A 14 93.88 -20.76 -10.21
C ALA A 14 92.49 -21.39 -10.34
N VAL A 15 92.37 -22.56 -10.99
CA VAL A 15 91.09 -23.29 -11.10
C VAL A 15 90.61 -23.78 -9.75
N ILE A 16 91.50 -24.28 -8.88
CA ILE A 16 91.14 -24.69 -7.51
C ILE A 16 90.62 -23.51 -6.70
N VAL A 17 91.27 -22.35 -6.78
CA VAL A 17 90.82 -21.13 -6.08
C VAL A 17 89.45 -20.69 -6.61
N LEU A 18 89.26 -20.72 -7.93
CA LEU A 18 88.00 -20.31 -8.56
C LEU A 18 86.85 -21.28 -8.20
N ALA A 19 87.11 -22.58 -8.16
CA ALA A 19 86.15 -23.59 -7.69
C ALA A 19 85.81 -23.41 -6.20
N ALA A 20 86.78 -23.07 -5.36
CA ALA A 20 86.56 -22.82 -3.94
C ALA A 20 85.65 -21.59 -3.70
N VAL A 21 85.83 -20.53 -4.48
CA VAL A 21 84.98 -19.32 -4.41
C VAL A 21 83.55 -19.62 -4.84
N ILE A 22 83.36 -20.36 -5.93
CA ILE A 22 82.03 -20.76 -6.41
C ILE A 22 81.33 -21.64 -5.36
N PHE A 23 82.04 -22.61 -4.78
CA PHE A 23 81.50 -23.48 -3.74
C PHE A 23 81.09 -22.70 -2.48
N ALA A 24 81.90 -21.74 -2.05
CA ALA A 24 81.59 -20.86 -0.92
C ALA A 24 80.33 -20.00 -1.19
N ALA A 25 80.20 -19.44 -2.39
CA ALA A 25 79.04 -18.64 -2.78
C ALA A 25 77.74 -19.46 -2.76
N ILE A 26 77.75 -20.67 -3.34
CA ILE A 26 76.58 -21.57 -3.36
C ILE A 26 76.17 -21.96 -1.94
N ARG A 27 77.14 -22.26 -1.07
CA ARG A 27 76.87 -22.64 0.32
C ARG A 27 76.24 -21.50 1.12
N LEU A 28 76.69 -20.27 0.87
CA LEU A 28 76.19 -19.08 1.57
C LEU A 28 74.73 -18.77 1.17
N VAL A 29 74.39 -18.94 -0.10
CA VAL A 29 73.02 -18.78 -0.59
C VAL A 29 72.09 -19.86 -0.05
N HIS A 30 72.54 -21.12 0.00
CA HIS A 30 71.74 -22.20 0.61
C HIS A 30 71.45 -21.95 2.08
N ARG A 31 72.43 -21.44 2.85
CA ARG A 31 72.25 -21.09 4.26
C ARG A 31 71.29 -19.91 4.45
N LYS A 32 71.35 -18.89 3.58
CA LYS A 32 70.40 -17.77 3.61
C LYS A 32 68.98 -18.19 3.22
N LYS A 33 68.82 -19.05 2.20
CA LYS A 33 67.50 -19.58 1.82
C LYS A 33 66.88 -20.43 2.93
N ALA A 34 67.68 -21.27 3.60
CA ALA A 34 67.20 -22.06 4.72
C ALA A 34 66.79 -21.21 5.94
N SER A 35 67.51 -20.11 6.22
CA SER A 35 67.14 -19.20 7.32
C SER A 35 65.91 -18.34 7.02
N LEU A 36 65.66 -17.99 5.75
CA LEU A 36 64.41 -17.32 5.35
C LEU A 36 63.20 -18.26 5.32
N ALA A 37 63.41 -19.54 4.99
CA ALA A 37 62.36 -20.55 5.07
C ALA A 37 62.04 -20.95 6.53
N ALA A 38 63.03 -20.92 7.41
CA ALA A 38 62.86 -21.14 8.85
C ALA A 38 62.34 -19.89 9.59
N ALA A 39 62.53 -18.70 9.01
CA ALA A 39 61.89 -17.48 9.49
C ALA A 39 60.38 -17.59 9.18
N GLY A 40 59.61 -17.94 10.22
CA GLY A 40 58.16 -18.09 10.13
C GLY A 40 57.51 -16.89 9.45
N GLN A 41 56.51 -17.17 8.62
CA GLN A 41 55.77 -16.16 7.86
C GLN A 41 55.30 -15.03 8.78
N TYR A 42 55.57 -13.78 8.40
CA TYR A 42 55.03 -12.60 9.06
C TYR A 42 53.49 -12.62 8.91
N LYS A 43 52.80 -13.00 9.99
CA LYS A 43 51.34 -12.98 10.07
C LYS A 43 50.94 -11.71 10.82
N ILE A 44 50.15 -10.87 10.16
CA ILE A 44 49.59 -9.65 10.75
C ILE A 44 48.72 -10.07 11.94
N SER A 45 48.91 -9.44 13.10
CA SER A 45 48.10 -9.72 14.29
C SER A 45 46.67 -9.21 14.06
N PRO A 46 45.62 -10.03 14.27
CA PRO A 46 44.25 -9.59 14.07
C PRO A 46 43.86 -8.55 15.13
N LEU A 47 43.15 -7.51 14.68
CA LEU A 47 42.59 -6.49 15.55
C LEU A 47 41.29 -7.02 16.17
N ALA A 48 41.20 -7.03 17.50
CA ALA A 48 39.98 -7.42 18.19
C ALA A 48 38.89 -6.38 17.95
N VAL A 49 37.75 -6.81 17.41
CA VAL A 49 36.56 -5.99 17.19
C VAL A 49 35.38 -6.59 17.93
N HIS A 50 34.51 -5.72 18.46
CA HIS A 50 33.24 -6.14 19.03
C HIS A 50 32.20 -6.25 17.91
N THR A 51 31.62 -7.44 17.76
CA THR A 51 30.56 -7.70 16.79
C THR A 51 29.27 -8.08 17.52
N SER A 52 28.13 -7.68 16.96
CA SER A 52 26.82 -8.18 17.36
C SER A 52 26.16 -8.86 16.16
N THR A 53 25.49 -9.98 16.38
CA THR A 53 24.76 -10.71 15.34
C THR A 53 23.41 -10.06 15.10
N SER A 54 23.21 -9.53 13.89
CA SER A 54 21.92 -9.01 13.45
C SER A 54 20.97 -10.16 13.13
N HIS A 55 19.73 -10.03 13.59
CA HIS A 55 18.65 -10.96 13.28
C HIS A 55 17.58 -10.24 12.48
N THR A 56 17.11 -10.86 11.40
CA THR A 56 15.98 -10.35 10.63
C THR A 56 14.69 -10.78 11.33
N GLY A 57 13.83 -9.81 11.62
CA GLY A 57 12.48 -10.01 12.09
C GLY A 57 11.53 -9.07 11.37
N THR A 58 10.24 -9.34 11.46
CA THR A 58 9.21 -8.43 10.95
C THR A 58 9.03 -7.31 11.96
N TRP A 59 9.12 -6.07 11.48
CA TRP A 59 8.83 -4.88 12.27
C TRP A 59 7.49 -4.30 11.82
N GLU A 60 6.52 -4.21 12.73
CA GLU A 60 5.26 -3.52 12.47
C GLU A 60 5.37 -2.07 12.93
N GLN A 61 5.15 -1.15 12.01
CA GLN A 61 5.06 0.28 12.32
C GLN A 61 3.59 0.65 12.53
N ILE A 62 3.21 0.84 13.80
CA ILE A 62 1.88 1.30 14.18
C ILE A 62 1.89 2.84 14.16
N MET A 63 0.86 3.43 13.57
CA MET A 63 0.65 4.88 13.57
C MET A 63 -0.75 5.19 14.06
N ASP A 64 -0.83 5.99 15.13
CA ASP A 64 -2.09 6.46 15.68
C ASP A 64 -2.51 7.76 15.00
N TYR A 65 -3.77 7.82 14.56
CA TYR A 65 -4.35 9.00 13.93
C TYR A 65 -5.60 9.42 14.68
N LEU A 66 -5.78 10.73 14.85
CA LEU A 66 -7.04 11.29 15.29
C LEU A 66 -8.00 11.35 14.11
N ALA A 67 -9.22 10.86 14.29
CA ALA A 67 -10.27 10.88 13.29
C ALA A 67 -11.58 11.41 13.88
N ILE A 68 -12.43 11.94 13.01
CA ILE A 68 -13.79 12.38 13.34
C ILE A 68 -14.75 11.40 12.67
N VAL A 69 -15.77 10.98 13.41
CA VAL A 69 -16.84 10.15 12.86
C VAL A 69 -17.85 11.05 12.17
N GLU A 70 -18.05 10.83 10.87
CA GLU A 70 -19.05 11.54 10.08
C GLU A 70 -20.29 10.67 9.86
N PRO A 71 -21.50 11.26 9.83
CA PRO A 71 -22.71 10.53 9.52
C PRO A 71 -22.67 10.03 8.07
N ILE A 72 -22.98 8.74 7.87
CA ILE A 72 -23.01 8.13 6.53
C ILE A 72 -24.10 8.79 5.66
N GLN A 73 -25.24 9.11 6.27
CA GLN A 73 -26.39 9.75 5.62
C GLN A 73 -27.03 10.74 6.58
N THR A 74 -27.40 11.91 6.06
CA THR A 74 -28.16 12.92 6.77
C THR A 74 -29.40 13.28 5.95
N ALA A 75 -30.54 13.43 6.61
CA ALA A 75 -31.79 13.76 5.96
C ALA A 75 -32.53 14.82 6.77
N THR A 76 -32.85 15.94 6.12
CA THR A 76 -33.72 16.97 6.69
C THR A 76 -35.14 16.68 6.26
N VAL A 77 -36.03 16.38 7.22
CA VAL A 77 -37.44 16.09 6.94
C VAL A 77 -38.24 17.39 7.01
N SER A 78 -39.05 17.65 5.98
CA SER A 78 -39.95 18.80 5.92
C SER A 78 -41.33 18.39 5.40
N ALA A 79 -42.35 19.11 5.86
CA ALA A 79 -43.71 18.95 5.36
C ALA A 79 -43.80 19.48 3.91
N ARG A 80 -44.43 18.70 3.03
CA ARG A 80 -44.66 19.10 1.62
C ARG A 80 -45.78 20.12 1.46
N LEU A 81 -46.67 20.21 2.46
CA LEU A 81 -47.81 21.09 2.49
C LEU A 81 -47.82 21.87 3.81
N VAL A 82 -48.21 23.14 3.74
CA VAL A 82 -48.36 23.99 4.93
C VAL A 82 -49.77 23.79 5.48
N THR A 83 -49.88 23.04 6.57
CA THR A 83 -51.14 22.78 7.29
C THR A 83 -50.86 22.59 8.78
N THR A 84 -51.91 22.46 9.59
CA THR A 84 -51.82 22.22 11.02
C THR A 84 -51.30 20.80 11.29
N THR A 85 -50.43 20.66 12.29
CA THR A 85 -49.98 19.34 12.75
C THR A 85 -51.03 18.73 13.67
N GLU A 86 -51.53 17.54 13.35
CA GLU A 86 -52.50 16.81 14.17
C GLU A 86 -51.80 16.06 15.31
N ALA A 87 -50.71 15.37 15.01
CA ALA A 87 -49.93 14.61 15.98
C ALA A 87 -48.47 14.41 15.52
N VAL A 88 -47.57 14.27 16.49
CA VAL A 88 -46.18 13.83 16.30
C VAL A 88 -46.01 12.51 17.05
N PHE A 89 -45.39 11.51 16.40
CA PHE A 89 -45.30 10.12 16.89
C PHE A 89 -43.90 9.70 17.32
N VAL A 90 -42.94 10.61 17.24
CA VAL A 90 -41.53 10.36 17.57
C VAL A 90 -41.03 11.46 18.48
N GLU A 91 -40.13 11.10 19.39
CA GLU A 91 -39.45 12.04 20.26
C GLU A 91 -38.04 12.35 19.74
N GLU A 92 -37.39 13.33 20.34
CA GLU A 92 -35.98 13.61 20.06
C GLU A 92 -35.12 12.40 20.46
N ASP A 93 -34.04 12.15 19.70
CA ASP A 93 -33.13 10.99 19.84
C ASP A 93 -33.74 9.60 19.56
N ASP A 94 -35.00 9.51 19.10
CA ASP A 94 -35.60 8.24 18.69
C ASP A 94 -34.93 7.64 17.44
N THR A 95 -34.71 6.33 17.48
CA THR A 95 -34.27 5.58 16.29
C THR A 95 -35.46 5.22 15.41
N VAL A 96 -35.48 5.77 14.20
CA VAL A 96 -36.57 5.56 13.23
C VAL A 96 -36.12 4.76 12.00
N LYS A 97 -37.09 4.12 11.34
CA LYS A 97 -36.86 3.39 10.08
C LYS A 97 -37.38 4.16 8.88
N ALA A 98 -36.82 3.87 7.70
CA ALA A 98 -37.33 4.43 6.45
C ALA A 98 -38.82 4.07 6.26
N GLY A 99 -39.64 5.07 5.94
CA GLY A 99 -41.09 4.92 5.77
C GLY A 99 -41.90 4.91 7.07
N GLN A 100 -41.27 5.02 8.23
CA GLN A 100 -41.97 5.18 9.51
C GLN A 100 -42.74 6.51 9.55
N LEU A 101 -43.95 6.47 10.11
CA LEU A 101 -44.75 7.67 10.34
C LEU A 101 -44.11 8.50 11.46
N LEU A 102 -43.69 9.73 11.13
CA LEU A 102 -43.08 10.65 12.09
C LEU A 102 -44.10 11.64 12.66
N ALA A 103 -44.95 12.20 11.80
CA ALA A 103 -46.00 13.13 12.17
C ALA A 103 -47.20 12.96 11.23
N LYS A 104 -48.39 13.27 11.74
CA LYS A 104 -49.62 13.35 10.96
C LYS A 104 -50.07 14.80 10.91
N LEU A 105 -50.33 15.25 9.70
CA LEU A 105 -50.85 16.57 9.41
C LEU A 105 -52.36 16.50 9.21
N ASP A 106 -53.06 17.59 9.52
CA ASP A 106 -54.50 17.68 9.32
C ASP A 106 -54.83 17.52 7.81
N ASP A 107 -55.60 16.49 7.50
CA ASP A 107 -55.91 16.04 6.15
C ASP A 107 -57.39 16.24 5.76
N ARG A 108 -58.18 16.96 6.57
CA ARG A 108 -59.63 17.12 6.34
C ARG A 108 -59.95 17.79 5.02
N GLU A 109 -59.34 18.94 4.74
CA GLU A 109 -59.55 19.67 3.49
C GLU A 109 -59.12 18.85 2.26
N ILE A 110 -58.01 18.13 2.37
CA ILE A 110 -57.51 17.24 1.31
C ILE A 110 -58.50 16.11 1.05
N LYS A 111 -59.04 15.48 2.11
CA LYS A 111 -60.03 14.40 1.99
C LYS A 111 -61.33 14.89 1.36
N GLU A 112 -61.81 16.06 1.74
CA GLU A 112 -63.01 16.66 1.15
C GLU A 112 -62.81 16.97 -0.34
N ALA A 113 -61.65 17.52 -0.71
CA ALA A 113 -61.29 17.76 -2.11
C ALA A 113 -61.25 16.46 -2.93
N ILE A 114 -60.62 15.41 -2.40
CA ILE A 114 -60.58 14.08 -3.05
C ILE A 114 -61.99 13.50 -3.20
N ALA A 115 -62.82 13.59 -2.17
CA ALA A 115 -64.20 13.09 -2.21
C ALA A 115 -65.04 13.84 -3.26
N SER A 116 -64.89 15.17 -3.36
CA SER A 116 -65.55 15.99 -4.37
C SER A 116 -65.12 15.60 -5.79
N MET A 117 -63.82 15.41 -6.01
CA MET A 117 -63.28 14.97 -7.30
C MET A 117 -63.75 13.57 -7.67
N GLN A 118 -63.81 12.65 -6.70
CA GLN A 118 -64.30 11.29 -6.93
C GLN A 118 -65.78 11.30 -7.32
N ALA A 119 -66.61 12.11 -6.64
CA ALA A 119 -68.02 12.27 -6.99
C ALA A 119 -68.21 12.82 -8.42
N GLN A 120 -67.37 13.76 -8.86
CA GLN A 120 -67.39 14.25 -10.24
C GLN A 120 -67.01 13.17 -11.25
N ILE A 121 -65.99 12.35 -10.95
CA ILE A 121 -65.59 11.22 -11.80
C ILE A 121 -66.73 10.20 -11.92
N ASP A 122 -67.37 9.88 -10.80
CA ASP A 122 -68.46 8.91 -10.76
C ASP A 122 -69.70 9.42 -11.51
N GLN A 123 -70.01 10.72 -11.39
CA GLN A 123 -71.06 11.36 -12.17
C GLN A 123 -70.77 11.28 -13.68
N VAL A 124 -69.58 11.66 -14.11
CA VAL A 124 -69.20 11.60 -15.54
C VAL A 124 -69.25 10.16 -16.06
N ARG A 125 -68.80 9.18 -15.27
CA ARG A 125 -68.91 7.76 -15.64
C ARG A 125 -70.36 7.32 -15.80
N ALA A 126 -71.24 7.70 -14.87
CA ALA A 126 -72.66 7.39 -14.96
C ALA A 126 -73.31 8.04 -16.19
N GLU A 127 -72.92 9.27 -16.54
CA GLU A 127 -73.38 9.96 -17.75
C GLU A 127 -72.89 9.26 -19.03
N GLN A 128 -71.66 8.74 -19.04
CA GLN A 128 -71.13 7.95 -20.15
C GLN A 128 -71.88 6.63 -20.32
N ASP A 129 -72.09 5.89 -19.23
CA ASP A 129 -72.78 4.60 -19.25
C ASP A 129 -74.25 4.74 -19.64
N ALA A 130 -74.90 5.84 -19.22
CA ALA A 130 -76.27 6.15 -19.60
C ALA A 130 -76.41 6.62 -21.05
N ASN A 131 -75.32 7.03 -21.72
CA ASN A 131 -75.34 7.55 -23.08
C ASN A 131 -74.56 6.64 -24.06
N PRO A 132 -75.24 5.68 -24.73
CA PRO A 132 -74.60 4.75 -25.66
C PRO A 132 -73.97 5.43 -26.90
N ASN A 133 -74.16 6.74 -27.08
CA ASN A 133 -73.58 7.56 -28.15
C ASN A 133 -72.54 8.58 -27.64
N PHE A 134 -71.98 8.42 -26.43
CA PHE A 134 -70.86 9.24 -25.93
C PHE A 134 -69.56 8.95 -26.72
N SER A 135 -69.58 9.30 -28.01
CA SER A 135 -68.40 9.35 -28.86
C SER A 135 -67.65 10.65 -28.56
N LEU A 136 -66.33 10.55 -28.46
CA LEU A 136 -65.36 11.60 -28.11
C LEU A 136 -65.28 12.74 -29.16
N ARG A 137 -66.40 13.27 -29.66
CA ARG A 137 -66.45 14.38 -30.62
C ARG A 137 -65.97 15.71 -30.03
N GLY A 138 -65.78 15.80 -28.72
CA GLY A 138 -65.36 17.03 -28.03
C GLY A 138 -63.86 17.32 -28.01
N VAL A 139 -62.98 16.32 -28.20
CA VAL A 139 -61.52 16.53 -28.00
C VAL A 139 -60.82 17.12 -29.24
N LYS A 140 -61.47 17.14 -30.42
CA LYS A 140 -60.87 17.66 -31.66
C LYS A 140 -61.08 19.17 -31.93
N GLN A 141 -61.85 19.90 -31.12
CA GLN A 141 -62.15 21.33 -31.38
C GLN A 141 -61.31 22.34 -30.58
N GLY A 142 -60.24 21.89 -29.91
CA GLY A 142 -59.44 22.75 -29.02
C GLY A 142 -57.93 22.77 -29.28
N LEU A 143 -57.44 22.35 -30.46
CA LEU A 143 -56.05 22.61 -30.86
C LEU A 143 -56.03 23.80 -31.84
N TRP A 144 -55.62 24.95 -31.33
CA TRP A 144 -54.91 25.98 -32.09
C TRP A 144 -53.44 25.92 -31.69
#